data_AF-A0AAN6H2S7-F1
#
_entry.id   AF-A0AAN6H2S7-F1
#
_cell.length_a   1.000
_cell.length_b   1.000
_cell.length_c   1.000
_cell.angle_alpha   90.00
_cell.angle_beta   90.00
_cell.angle_gamma   90.00
#
_symmetry.space_group_name_H-M   'P 1'
#
loop_
_entity.id
_entity.type
_entity.pdbx_description
1 polymer ?
#
loop_
_entity_poly.entity_id
_entity_poly.type
_entity_poly.pdbx_seq_one_letter_code
_entity_poly.pdbx_strand_id
1 'polypeptide(L)'
;QSYTGACEVLADNISPPSESELLSKTRLLRHHQRLAPHPAAGPHEPLAVCDARSNQDSDLHEILGVLPKKGHGTFDKVSKGDGFYIWNIVYNPSYRWYYASQMRLDEVLCIKCFDSKTDGTARRTPHSAFQTEGQDERAPARESIEVKCLVFWEDNSAE
;
A
#
# COMPACT_ATOMS: atom_id res chain seq x y z
N GLN A 1 4.74 -1.53 -1.64
CA GLN A 1 6.09 -0.94 -1.77
C GLN A 1 7.07 -1.87 -1.09
N SER A 2 8.30 -2.00 -1.62
CA SER A 2 9.30 -2.83 -0.98
C SER A 2 9.99 -2.12 0.17
N TYR A 3 10.85 -2.83 0.91
CA TYR A 3 11.63 -2.19 1.96
C TYR A 3 12.65 -1.19 1.36
N THR A 4 13.38 -1.61 0.34
CA THR A 4 14.29 -0.75 -0.44
C THR A 4 13.54 0.45 -1.02
N GLY A 5 12.41 0.19 -1.68
CA GLY A 5 11.63 1.25 -2.33
C GLY A 5 11.00 2.23 -1.35
N ALA A 6 10.72 1.83 -0.10
CA ALA A 6 10.25 2.75 0.92
C ALA A 6 11.35 3.76 1.32
N CYS A 7 12.58 3.29 1.47
CA CYS A 7 13.74 4.14 1.73
C CYS A 7 14.08 5.04 0.54
N GLU A 8 14.00 4.54 -0.70
CA GLU A 8 14.20 5.34 -1.92
C GLU A 8 13.19 6.49 -2.02
N VAL A 9 11.89 6.19 -1.83
CA VAL A 9 10.87 7.24 -1.87
C VAL A 9 11.04 8.23 -0.73
N LEU A 10 11.50 7.80 0.45
CA LEU A 10 11.85 8.74 1.51
C LEU A 10 12.97 9.69 1.07
N ALA A 11 14.07 9.14 0.56
CA ALA A 11 15.24 9.90 0.11
C ALA A 11 14.93 10.87 -1.04
N ASP A 12 14.10 10.44 -2.00
CA ASP A 12 13.69 11.26 -3.13
C ASP A 12 12.83 12.46 -2.72
N ASN A 13 12.00 12.30 -1.69
CA ASN A 13 10.93 13.26 -1.40
C ASN A 13 11.22 14.15 -0.19
N ILE A 14 12.07 13.71 0.76
CA ILE A 14 12.45 14.49 1.93
C ILE A 14 13.75 15.26 1.66
N SER A 15 13.80 16.51 2.09
CA SER A 15 14.97 17.37 1.96
C SER A 15 15.08 18.26 3.21
N PRO A 16 16.30 18.45 3.76
CA PRO A 16 17.60 18.04 3.21
C PRO A 16 17.89 16.53 3.37
N PRO A 17 18.89 15.97 2.67
CA PRO A 17 19.25 14.56 2.78
C PRO A 17 19.55 14.08 4.21
N SER A 18 20.09 14.96 5.06
CA SER A 18 20.33 14.67 6.48
C SER A 18 19.04 14.42 7.26
N GLU A 19 17.94 15.06 6.90
CA GLU A 19 16.63 14.82 7.51
C GLU A 19 16.08 13.46 7.07
N SER A 20 16.19 13.11 5.79
CA SER A 20 15.80 11.79 5.30
C SER A 20 16.58 10.67 5.99
N GLU A 21 17.88 10.86 6.24
CA GLU A 21 18.73 9.88 6.92
C GLU A 21 18.39 9.74 8.41
N LEU A 22 17.94 10.82 9.06
CA LEU A 22 17.47 10.77 10.44
C LEU A 22 16.13 10.04 10.51
N LEU A 23 15.18 10.41 9.64
CA LEU A 23 13.85 9.81 9.60
C LEU A 23 13.87 8.32 9.24
N SER A 24 14.82 7.87 8.40
CA SER A 24 14.98 6.44 8.09
C SER A 24 15.40 5.59 9.30
N LYS A 25 15.95 6.22 10.35
CA LYS A 25 16.34 5.57 11.62
C LYS A 25 15.19 5.51 12.62
N THR A 26 14.08 6.19 12.33
CA THR A 26 12.86 6.16 13.15
C THR A 26 11.87 5.15 12.59
N ARG A 27 10.87 4.75 13.38
CA ARG A 27 9.81 3.90 12.84
C ARG A 27 9.08 4.62 11.71
N LEU A 28 9.22 4.10 10.49
CA LEU A 28 8.51 4.59 9.32
C LEU A 28 7.31 3.70 9.04
N LEU A 29 6.16 4.33 8.86
CA LEU A 29 4.91 3.68 8.50
C LEU A 29 4.34 4.31 7.24
N ARG A 30 4.05 3.48 6.24
CA ARG A 30 3.27 3.88 5.07
C ARG A 30 1.88 3.30 5.15
N HIS A 31 0.91 4.19 5.20
CA HIS A 31 -0.49 3.85 5.10
C HIS A 31 -1.07 4.25 3.75
N HIS A 32 -1.85 3.35 3.17
CA HIS A 32 -2.81 3.68 2.13
C HIS A 32 -4.19 3.75 2.78
N GLN A 33 -4.82 4.91 2.74
CA GLN A 33 -6.23 5.05 3.08
C GLN A 33 -7.04 4.90 1.79
N ARG A 34 -8.00 3.98 1.77
CA ARG A 34 -8.94 3.85 0.65
C ARG A 34 -10.35 4.24 1.13
N LEU A 35 -10.84 5.38 0.66
CA LEU A 35 -12.25 5.77 0.78
C LEU A 35 -12.98 5.23 -0.44
N ALA A 36 -14.09 4.53 -0.26
CA ALA A 36 -14.92 4.02 -1.34
C ALA A 36 -16.18 4.88 -1.49
N PRO A 37 -16.34 5.66 -2.58
CA PRO A 37 -17.67 6.12 -2.99
C PRO A 37 -18.48 4.91 -3.44
N HIS A 38 -19.58 4.63 -2.74
CA HIS A 38 -20.50 3.56 -3.10
C HIS A 38 -21.63 4.09 -3.99
N PRO A 39 -22.08 3.30 -4.96
CA PRO A 39 -23.50 3.21 -5.27
C PRO A 39 -24.04 1.83 -4.89
N ALA A 40 -25.25 1.83 -4.30
CA ALA A 40 -25.98 0.78 -3.60
C ALA A 40 -26.09 -0.65 -4.20
N ALA A 41 -25.40 -0.97 -5.30
CA ALA A 41 -25.52 -2.24 -6.04
C ALA A 41 -24.48 -3.32 -5.68
N GLY A 42 -23.58 -3.04 -4.72
CA GLY A 42 -22.39 -3.87 -4.49
C GLY A 42 -21.32 -3.55 -5.54
N PRO A 43 -20.10 -3.13 -5.15
CA PRO A 43 -19.12 -2.67 -6.11
C PRO A 43 -18.64 -3.81 -7.01
N HIS A 44 -18.56 -3.55 -8.33
CA HIS A 44 -17.79 -4.38 -9.24
C HIS A 44 -16.33 -4.41 -8.75
N GLU A 45 -15.76 -5.60 -8.60
CA GLU A 45 -14.38 -5.85 -8.15
C GLU A 45 -14.04 -5.27 -6.76
N PRO A 46 -14.60 -5.78 -5.64
CA PRO A 46 -14.28 -5.34 -4.28
C PRO A 46 -12.79 -5.40 -3.93
N LEU A 47 -12.39 -4.66 -2.88
CA LEU A 47 -11.00 -4.66 -2.41
C LEU A 47 -10.82 -5.72 -1.34
N ALA A 48 -9.98 -6.72 -1.61
CA ALA A 48 -9.52 -7.66 -0.60
C ALA A 48 -8.19 -7.19 0.01
N VAL A 49 -8.02 -7.50 1.29
CA VAL A 49 -6.81 -7.33 2.08
C VAL A 49 -6.39 -8.68 2.67
N CYS A 50 -5.11 -8.98 2.66
CA CYS A 50 -4.58 -10.23 3.21
C CYS A 50 -4.16 -10.06 4.67
N ASP A 51 -4.50 -11.03 5.52
CA ASP A 51 -4.04 -11.08 6.90
C ASP A 51 -2.52 -11.20 6.94
N ALA A 52 -1.87 -10.19 7.52
CA ALA A 52 -0.42 -10.08 7.59
C ALA A 52 0.25 -11.29 8.27
N ARG A 53 -0.46 -12.01 9.15
CA ARG A 53 0.04 -13.21 9.82
C ARG A 53 0.08 -14.44 8.92
N SER A 54 -0.64 -14.41 7.80
CA SER A 54 -0.63 -15.49 6.80
C SER A 54 0.40 -15.28 5.69
N ASN A 55 0.97 -14.07 5.60
CA ASN A 55 1.98 -13.75 4.60
C ASN A 55 3.30 -14.44 4.92
N GLN A 56 4.02 -14.87 3.88
CA GLN A 56 5.35 -15.44 3.99
C GLN A 56 6.34 -14.58 3.21
N ASP A 57 7.48 -14.26 3.84
CA ASP A 57 8.51 -13.44 3.22
C ASP A 57 9.12 -14.10 1.99
N SER A 58 9.11 -15.43 1.91
CA SER A 58 9.55 -16.22 0.76
C SER A 58 8.74 -15.96 -0.51
N ASP A 59 7.51 -15.49 -0.40
CA ASP A 59 6.61 -15.27 -1.53
C ASP A 59 6.72 -13.84 -2.08
N LEU A 60 7.62 -13.03 -1.53
CA LEU A 60 7.79 -11.63 -1.87
C LEU A 60 8.88 -11.45 -2.90
N HIS A 61 8.50 -11.01 -4.09
CA HIS A 61 9.42 -10.73 -5.16
C HIS A 61 9.55 -9.22 -5.33
N GLU A 62 10.74 -8.70 -5.06
CA GLU A 62 11.04 -7.29 -5.26
C GLU A 62 11.15 -7.02 -6.76
N ILE A 63 10.41 -6.03 -7.24
CA ILE A 63 10.46 -5.58 -8.63
C ILE A 63 10.61 -4.07 -8.69
N LEU A 64 11.28 -3.57 -9.72
CA LEU A 64 11.39 -2.14 -9.96
C LEU A 64 10.15 -1.62 -10.69
N GLY A 65 9.41 -0.71 -10.05
CA GLY A 65 8.37 0.07 -10.72
C GLY A 65 9.01 1.28 -11.39
N VAL A 66 9.05 1.30 -12.72
CA VAL A 66 9.58 2.44 -13.49
C VAL A 66 8.46 3.46 -13.67
N LEU A 67 8.70 4.70 -13.25
CA LEU A 67 7.75 5.80 -13.44
C LEU A 67 7.82 6.33 -14.87
N PRO A 68 6.68 6.78 -15.44
CA PRO A 68 6.69 7.48 -16.72
C PRO A 68 7.58 8.73 -16.67
N LYS A 69 8.13 9.13 -17.83
CA LYS A 69 8.97 10.32 -17.92
C LYS A 69 8.22 11.58 -17.46
N LYS A 70 8.96 12.47 -16.79
CA LYS A 70 8.46 13.75 -16.29
C LYS A 70 7.73 14.55 -17.38
N GLY A 71 6.60 15.16 -17.03
CA GLY A 71 5.74 15.88 -17.98
C GLY A 71 4.63 15.05 -18.64
N HIS A 72 4.57 13.73 -18.39
CA HIS A 72 3.47 12.87 -18.82
C HIS A 72 2.66 12.34 -17.62
N GLY A 73 1.91 13.23 -16.96
CA GLY A 73 0.87 12.86 -15.99
C GLY A 73 1.13 13.27 -14.53
N THR A 74 0.41 12.64 -13.60
CA THR A 74 0.39 12.98 -12.16
C THR A 74 1.53 12.33 -11.34
N PHE A 75 2.42 11.57 -11.98
CA PHE A 75 3.47 10.79 -11.31
C PHE A 75 4.63 11.63 -10.76
N ASP A 76 4.80 12.86 -11.25
CA ASP A 76 5.78 13.83 -10.73
C ASP A 76 5.58 14.14 -9.23
N LYS A 77 4.37 13.87 -8.71
CA LYS A 77 4.02 14.04 -7.30
C LYS A 77 4.23 12.79 -6.45
N VAL A 78 4.58 11.65 -7.05
CA VAL A 78 4.73 10.36 -6.36
C VAL A 78 6.17 10.13 -5.91
N SER A 79 7.14 10.40 -6.79
CA SER A 79 8.56 10.44 -6.45
C SER A 79 9.32 11.42 -7.34
N LYS A 80 10.43 11.97 -6.84
CA LYS A 80 11.33 12.81 -7.65
C LYS A 80 12.31 11.99 -8.50
N GLY A 81 12.56 10.73 -8.15
CA GLY A 81 13.35 9.76 -8.92
C GLY A 81 12.56 9.09 -10.05
N ASP A 82 13.26 8.23 -10.80
CA ASP A 82 12.73 7.59 -12.02
C ASP A 82 11.94 6.29 -11.77
N GLY A 83 11.90 5.83 -10.51
CA GLY A 83 11.24 4.59 -10.12
C GLY A 83 11.45 4.29 -8.65
N PHE A 84 10.80 3.24 -8.16
CA PHE A 84 11.03 2.70 -6.82
C PHE A 84 10.67 1.23 -6.77
N TYR A 85 11.32 0.48 -5.86
CA TYR A 85 11.02 -0.92 -5.69
C TYR A 85 9.66 -1.19 -5.00
N ILE A 86 8.95 -2.20 -5.49
CA ILE A 86 7.67 -2.67 -4.95
C ILE A 86 7.72 -4.18 -4.71
N TRP A 87 6.95 -4.65 -3.73
CA TRP A 87 6.71 -6.07 -3.53
C TRP A 87 5.60 -6.54 -4.48
N ASN A 88 5.91 -7.53 -5.31
CA ASN A 88 4.94 -8.44 -5.87
C ASN A 88 4.87 -9.70 -5.02
N ILE A 89 3.73 -10.37 -5.08
CA ILE A 89 3.40 -11.48 -4.19
C ILE A 89 3.00 -12.68 -5.02
N VAL A 90 3.61 -13.82 -4.73
CA VAL A 90 3.29 -15.09 -5.36
C VAL A 90 2.00 -15.65 -4.78
N TYR A 91 1.19 -16.30 -5.62
CA TYR A 91 0.00 -17.01 -5.15
C TYR A 91 0.36 -18.06 -4.10
N ASN A 92 -0.32 -18.03 -2.97
CA ASN A 92 -0.17 -19.01 -1.91
C ASN A 92 -1.55 -19.36 -1.31
N PRO A 93 -2.00 -20.63 -1.36
CA PRO A 93 -3.32 -21.02 -0.85
C PRO A 93 -3.45 -20.90 0.68
N SER A 94 -2.34 -20.77 1.42
CA SER A 94 -2.36 -20.54 2.87
C SER A 94 -2.73 -19.09 3.24
N TYR A 95 -2.72 -18.17 2.28
CA TYR A 95 -3.01 -16.76 2.52
C TYR A 95 -4.49 -16.55 2.78
N ARG A 96 -4.79 -15.77 3.81
CA ARG A 96 -6.16 -15.50 4.22
C ARG A 96 -6.56 -14.10 3.78
N TRP A 97 -7.47 -14.05 2.83
CA TRP A 97 -8.00 -12.82 2.24
C TRP A 97 -9.34 -12.46 2.85
N TYR A 98 -9.53 -11.17 3.13
CA TYR A 98 -10.74 -10.61 3.71
C TYR A 98 -11.15 -9.38 2.91
N TYR A 99 -12.45 -9.10 2.85
CA TYR A 99 -12.97 -7.85 2.28
C TYR A 99 -14.12 -7.35 3.15
N ALA A 100 -14.29 -6.03 3.21
CA ALA A 100 -15.42 -5.40 3.88
C ALA A 100 -16.61 -5.39 2.91
N SER A 101 -17.55 -6.32 3.09
CA SER A 101 -18.80 -6.32 2.35
C SER A 101 -19.68 -5.15 2.79
N GLN A 102 -20.35 -4.48 1.84
CA GLN A 102 -21.28 -3.37 2.10
C GLN A 102 -20.67 -2.20 2.89
N MET A 103 -19.39 -1.90 2.66
CA MET A 103 -18.69 -0.78 3.27
C MET A 103 -19.42 0.56 2.98
N ARG A 104 -19.67 1.34 4.02
CA ARG A 104 -20.37 2.64 3.94
C ARG A 104 -19.42 3.79 3.62
N LEU A 105 -19.98 4.93 3.22
CA LEU A 105 -19.22 6.14 2.85
C LEU A 105 -18.44 6.75 4.03
N ASP A 106 -18.92 6.52 5.26
CA ASP A 106 -18.30 6.98 6.51
C ASP A 106 -17.30 5.97 7.09
N GLU A 107 -17.11 4.83 6.43
CA GLU A 107 -16.12 3.82 6.79
C GLU A 107 -14.83 4.00 6.00
N VAL A 108 -13.72 3.58 6.60
CA VAL A 108 -12.38 3.70 6.00
C VAL A 108 -11.63 2.39 6.17
N LEU A 109 -10.98 1.94 5.08
CA LEU A 109 -9.97 0.89 5.15
C LEU A 109 -8.58 1.52 5.17
N CYS A 110 -7.87 1.28 6.28
CA CYS A 110 -6.46 1.65 6.44
C CYS A 110 -5.59 0.43 6.15
N ILE A 111 -4.83 0.49 5.06
CA ILE A 111 -3.91 -0.57 4.65
C ILE A 111 -2.50 -0.16 5.06
N LYS A 112 -1.81 -1.03 5.77
CA LYS A 112 -0.40 -0.82 6.11
C LYS A 112 0.48 -1.40 5.01
N CYS A 113 1.20 -0.55 4.29
CA CYS A 113 2.01 -0.98 3.14
C CYS A 113 3.48 -1.18 3.48
N PHE A 114 3.96 -0.55 4.55
CA PHE A 114 5.31 -0.72 5.09
C PHE A 114 5.29 -0.35 6.57
N ASP A 115 6.00 -1.10 7.40
CA ASP A 115 6.38 -0.79 8.78
C ASP A 115 7.84 -1.23 8.96
N SER A 116 8.69 -0.36 9.48
CA SER A 116 10.11 -0.69 9.66
C SER A 116 10.31 -1.73 10.78
N LYS A 117 9.40 -1.78 11.78
CA LYS A 117 9.49 -2.67 12.94
C LYS A 117 9.56 -4.15 12.57
N THR A 118 10.45 -4.89 13.24
CA THR A 118 10.67 -6.34 13.04
C THR A 118 10.19 -7.19 14.23
N ASP A 119 9.47 -6.58 15.16
CA ASP A 119 9.00 -7.15 16.44
C ASP A 119 7.77 -8.07 16.34
N GLY A 120 7.43 -8.54 15.14
CA GLY A 120 6.21 -9.30 14.87
C GLY A 120 4.99 -8.44 14.55
N THR A 121 5.11 -7.12 14.60
CA THR A 121 4.11 -6.20 14.05
C THR A 121 3.88 -6.49 12.56
N ALA A 122 2.64 -6.42 12.10
CA ALA A 122 2.34 -6.52 10.66
C ALA A 122 3.18 -5.49 9.89
N ARG A 123 4.00 -5.89 8.93
CA ARG A 123 4.85 -4.94 8.18
C ARG A 123 4.26 -4.50 6.85
N ARG A 124 3.30 -5.27 6.36
CA ARG A 124 2.67 -5.11 5.05
C ARG A 124 1.35 -5.85 5.01
N THR A 125 0.43 -5.32 4.23
CA THR A 125 -0.88 -5.88 3.96
C THR A 125 -1.06 -5.94 2.45
N PRO A 126 -0.82 -7.12 1.84
CA PRO A 126 -1.17 -7.39 0.46
C PRO A 126 -2.64 -7.05 0.23
N HIS A 127 -2.94 -6.47 -0.91
CA HIS A 127 -4.31 -6.10 -1.27
C HIS A 127 -4.48 -6.22 -2.77
N SER A 128 -5.66 -6.65 -3.19
CA SER A 128 -5.99 -6.82 -4.60
C SER A 128 -7.49 -6.61 -4.81
N ALA A 129 -7.86 -6.21 -6.02
CA ALA A 129 -9.22 -6.40 -6.47
C ALA A 129 -9.48 -7.90 -6.72
N PHE A 130 -10.73 -8.35 -6.54
CA PHE A 130 -11.16 -9.71 -6.87
C PHE A 130 -12.61 -9.70 -7.34
N GLN A 131 -13.03 -10.73 -8.07
CA GLN A 131 -14.41 -10.88 -8.52
C GLN A 131 -15.22 -11.69 -7.52
N THR A 132 -16.44 -11.26 -7.22
CA THR A 132 -17.38 -12.03 -6.37
C THR A 132 -18.30 -12.90 -7.23
N GLU A 133 -18.69 -14.07 -6.72
CA GLU A 133 -19.74 -14.87 -7.34
C GLU A 133 -21.05 -14.05 -7.41
N GLY A 134 -21.69 -14.04 -8.57
CA GLY A 134 -22.93 -13.27 -8.79
C GLY A 134 -22.73 -11.76 -8.97
N GLN A 135 -21.50 -11.29 -9.20
CA GLN A 135 -21.24 -9.90 -9.57
C GLN A 135 -22.00 -9.53 -10.85
N ASP A 136 -22.84 -8.49 -10.78
CA ASP A 136 -23.48 -7.93 -11.97
C ASP A 136 -22.44 -7.18 -12.80
N GLU A 137 -22.18 -7.64 -14.02
CA GLU A 137 -21.25 -6.99 -14.96
C GLU A 137 -21.69 -5.56 -15.34
N ARG A 138 -22.96 -5.23 -15.12
CA ARG A 138 -23.50 -3.89 -15.32
C ARG A 138 -23.40 -3.01 -14.08
N ALA A 139 -22.99 -3.57 -12.94
CA ALA A 139 -22.76 -2.79 -11.74
C ALA A 139 -21.61 -1.78 -12.00
N PRO A 140 -21.72 -0.56 -11.46
CA PRO A 140 -20.67 0.43 -11.61
C PRO A 140 -19.36 -0.03 -10.98
N ALA A 141 -18.25 0.37 -11.61
CA ALA A 141 -16.91 0.14 -11.09
C ALA A 141 -16.75 0.74 -9.69
N ARG A 142 -16.01 0.04 -8.81
CA ARG A 142 -15.61 0.59 -7.52
C ARG A 142 -14.74 1.84 -7.73
N GLU A 143 -15.22 2.98 -7.26
CA GLU A 143 -14.41 4.18 -7.14
C GLU A 143 -13.60 4.17 -5.85
N SER A 144 -12.46 4.85 -5.84
CA SER A 144 -11.73 5.04 -4.61
C SER A 144 -10.74 6.18 -4.65
N ILE A 145 -10.48 6.74 -3.47
CA ILE A 145 -9.42 7.71 -3.24
C ILE A 145 -8.31 7.03 -2.46
N GLU A 146 -7.08 7.09 -2.96
CA GLU A 146 -5.88 6.63 -2.25
C GLU A 146 -5.16 7.83 -1.62
N VAL A 147 -4.95 7.78 -0.31
CA VAL A 147 -4.10 8.73 0.42
C VAL A 147 -2.87 7.99 0.95
N LYS A 148 -1.68 8.52 0.68
CA LYS A 148 -0.41 8.00 1.19
C LYS A 148 0.17 8.91 2.24
N CYS A 149 0.47 8.35 3.40
CA CYS A 149 1.13 9.06 4.48
C CYS A 149 2.47 8.39 4.81
N LEU A 150 3.48 9.19 5.12
CA LEU A 150 4.68 8.78 5.83
C LEU A 150 4.49 9.20 7.29
N VAL A 151 4.53 8.25 8.22
CA VAL A 151 4.41 8.53 9.66
C VAL A 151 5.70 8.11 10.34
N PHE A 152 6.25 9.00 11.15
CA PHE A 152 7.51 8.82 11.87
C PHE A 152 7.25 8.85 13.37
N TRP A 153 7.83 7.91 14.10
CA TRP A 153 7.90 7.97 15.56
C TRP A 153 9.34 8.23 15.98
N GLU A 154 9.67 9.49 16.23
CA GLU A 154 11.04 9.93 16.55
C GLU A 154 11.61 9.25 17.82
N ASP A 155 10.76 8.93 18.79
CA ASP A 155 11.15 8.23 20.03
C ASP A 155 11.28 6.70 19.87
N ASN A 156 11.08 6.15 18.67
CA ASN A 156 11.16 4.72 18.40
C ASN A 156 12.24 4.43 17.36
N SER A 157 13.12 3.47 17.66
CA SER A 157 14.05 2.90 16.67
C SER A 157 13.31 2.34 15.46
N ALA A 158 13.95 2.36 14.30
CA ALA A 158 13.41 1.79 13.07
C ALA A 158 13.02 0.31 13.24
N GLU A 159 13.85 -0.49 13.93
CA GLU A 159 13.60 -1.90 14.25
C GLU A 159 13.04 -2.07 15.66
#